data_AF-A0A356VYW6-F1
#
_entry.id   AF-A0A356VYW6-F1
#
_cell.length_a   1.000
_cell.length_b   1.000
_cell.length_c   1.000
_cell.angle_alpha   90.00
_cell.angle_beta   90.00
_cell.angle_gamma   90.00
#
_symmetry.space_group_name_H-M   'P 1'
#
loop_
_entity.id
_entity.type
_entity.pdbx_description
1 polymer ?
#
loop_
_entity_poly.entity_id
_entity_poly.type
_entity_poly.pdbx_seq_one_letter_code
_entity_poly.pdbx_strand_id
1 'polypeptide(L)' 'LAGDGKYGRNAVNKKTGFPYQALYSYKLKFQFTGGAGMLDYLNGREFKAKNIWFLDKFYRF' A
#
# COMPACT_ATOMS: atom_id res chain seq x y z
N LEU A 1 0.22 12.52 -1.82
CA LEU A 1 1.24 11.42 -1.78
C LEU A 1 2.18 11.56 -2.97
N ALA A 2 3.40 10.99 -2.94
CA ALA A 2 4.29 11.09 -4.10
C ALA A 2 3.67 10.38 -5.30
N GLY A 3 3.61 11.03 -6.47
CA GLY A 3 2.95 10.48 -7.66
C GLY A 3 1.41 10.58 -7.64
N ASP A 4 0.83 11.26 -6.66
CA ASP A 4 -0.62 11.49 -6.56
C ASP A 4 -1.05 12.66 -7.47
N GLY A 5 -1.47 12.34 -8.69
CA GLY A 5 -1.86 13.35 -9.68
C GLY A 5 -3.20 14.04 -9.43
N LYS A 6 -4.02 13.55 -8.49
CA LYS A 6 -5.36 14.11 -8.22
C LYS A 6 -5.37 15.07 -7.05
N TYR A 7 -4.70 14.70 -5.95
CA TYR A 7 -4.70 15.47 -4.71
C TYR A 7 -3.31 16.03 -4.35
N GLY A 8 -2.26 15.64 -5.06
CA GLY A 8 -0.91 16.18 -4.88
C GLY A 8 -0.65 17.46 -5.67
N ARG A 9 0.38 18.22 -5.27
CA ARG A 9 0.87 19.36 -6.06
C ARG A 9 1.69 18.86 -7.24
N ASN A 10 1.18 19.04 -8.45
CA ASN A 10 1.84 18.58 -9.68
C ASN A 10 3.28 19.08 -9.86
N ALA A 11 3.58 20.31 -9.44
CA ALA A 11 4.94 20.87 -9.50
C ALA A 11 5.94 20.10 -8.62
N VAL A 12 5.48 19.46 -7.54
CA VAL A 12 6.28 18.61 -6.67
C VAL A 12 6.32 17.18 -7.20
N ASN A 13 5.17 16.63 -7.63
CA ASN A 13 5.08 15.26 -8.15
C ASN A 13 5.91 15.02 -9.41
N LYS A 14 6.03 16.00 -10.31
CA LYS A 14 6.90 15.86 -11.49
C LYS A 14 8.37 15.61 -11.13
N LYS A 15 8.82 16.12 -9.98
CA LYS A 15 10.20 15.95 -9.49
C LYS A 15 10.44 14.57 -8.87
N THR A 16 9.39 13.88 -8.43
CA THR A 16 9.54 12.58 -7.76
C THR A 16 9.77 11.43 -8.74
N GLY A 17 9.43 11.60 -10.03
CA GLY A 17 9.58 10.57 -11.05
C GLY A 17 8.69 9.33 -10.87
N PHE A 18 7.77 9.34 -9.89
CA PHE A 18 6.81 8.25 -9.71
C PHE A 18 5.67 8.37 -10.73
N PRO A 19 5.41 7.32 -11.54
CA PRO A 19 4.41 7.36 -12.59
C PRO A 19 2.97 7.41 -12.07
N TYR A 20 2.77 6.97 -10.83
CA TYR A 20 1.51 7.00 -10.10
C TYR A 20 1.80 6.99 -8.60
N GLN A 21 0.75 7.09 -7.80
CA GLN A 21 0.84 7.20 -6.36
C GLN A 21 1.69 6.07 -5.75
N ALA A 22 2.76 6.45 -5.05
CA ALA A 22 3.56 5.56 -4.21
C ALA A 22 2.77 5.19 -2.93
N LEU A 23 1.66 4.47 -3.12
CA LEU A 23 0.78 3.97 -2.06
C LEU A 23 0.59 2.46 -2.25
N TYR A 24 0.66 1.71 -1.15
CA TYR A 24 0.51 0.26 -1.16
C TYR A 24 -0.08 -0.24 0.16
N SER A 25 -1.11 -1.09 0.10
CA SER A 25 -1.62 -1.83 1.27
C SER A 25 -0.70 -3.00 1.58
N TYR A 26 0.45 -2.71 2.19
CA TYR A 26 1.54 -3.69 2.32
C TYR A 26 1.28 -4.79 3.35
N LYS A 27 0.32 -4.58 4.26
CA LYS A 27 -0.02 -5.50 5.33
C LYS A 27 -1.52 -5.51 5.55
N LEU A 28 -2.08 -6.71 5.69
CA LEU A 28 -3.47 -6.96 6.02
C LEU A 28 -3.54 -7.99 7.15
N LYS A 29 -4.28 -7.70 8.22
CA LYS A 29 -4.56 -8.65 9.29
C LYS A 29 -6.07 -8.78 9.45
N PHE A 30 -6.55 -10.02 9.53
CA PHE A 30 -7.95 -10.30 9.81
C PHE A 30 -8.15 -10.49 11.31
N GLN A 31 -9.16 -9.81 11.87
CA GLN A 31 -9.55 -9.93 13.26
C GLN A 31 -11.07 -9.78 13.33
N PHE A 32 -11.78 -10.90 13.18
CA PHE A 32 -13.24 -10.90 13.21
C PHE A 32 -13.74 -10.85 14.66
N THR A 33 -14.81 -10.10 14.90
CA THR A 33 -15.47 -9.98 16.21
C THR A 33 -16.65 -10.94 16.39
N GLY A 34 -16.98 -11.71 15.34
CA GLY A 34 -18.02 -12.74 15.32
C GLY A 34 -17.70 -13.80 14.25
N GLY A 35 -18.63 -14.72 13.99
CA GLY A 35 -18.43 -15.76 12.98
C GLY A 35 -18.29 -15.19 11.57
N ALA A 36 -17.19 -15.51 10.90
CA ALA A 36 -16.91 -15.13 9.51
C ALA A 36 -17.22 -16.27 8.52
N GLY A 37 -17.82 -17.36 8.99
CA GLY A 37 -18.32 -18.46 8.16
C GLY A 37 -17.18 -19.11 7.38
N MET A 38 -17.32 -19.19 6.05
CA MET A 38 -16.29 -19.79 5.19
C MET A 38 -14.92 -19.08 5.25
N LEU A 39 -14.85 -17.87 5.84
CA LEU A 39 -13.61 -17.11 6.00
C LEU A 39 -13.02 -17.24 7.41
N ASP A 40 -13.62 -18.01 8.32
CA ASP A 40 -13.11 -18.17 9.70
C ASP A 40 -11.65 -18.63 9.74
N TYR A 41 -11.21 -19.39 8.73
CA TYR A 41 -9.81 -19.81 8.60
C TYR A 41 -8.83 -18.64 8.51
N LEU A 42 -9.27 -17.45 8.08
CA LEU A 42 -8.44 -16.25 7.99
C LEU A 42 -8.32 -15.52 9.33
N ASN A 43 -9.16 -15.80 10.33
CA ASN A 43 -9.14 -15.04 11.57
C ASN A 43 -7.77 -15.13 12.27
N GLY A 44 -7.23 -13.98 12.68
CA GLY A 44 -5.88 -13.87 13.25
C GLY A 44 -4.74 -13.95 12.23
N ARG A 45 -5.00 -14.31 10.96
CA ARG A 45 -3.96 -14.37 9.93
C ARG A 45 -3.54 -12.99 9.48
N GLU A 46 -2.25 -12.90 9.15
CA GLU A 46 -1.59 -11.69 8.67
C GLU A 46 -0.86 -11.99 7.37
N PHE A 47 -1.06 -11.10 6.40
CA PHE A 47 -0.44 -11.14 5.09
C PHE A 47 0.39 -9.90 4.89
N LYS A 48 1.60 -10.07 4.33
CA LYS A 48 2.50 -8.97 3.98
C LYS A 48 2.95 -9.10 2.54
N ALA A 49 2.96 -7.98 1.84
CA ALA A 49 3.56 -7.89 0.51
C ALA A 49 5.08 -8.02 0.62
N LYS A 50 5.66 -8.88 -0.22
CA LYS A 50 7.11 -9.10 -0.26
C LYS A 50 7.84 -8.08 -1.12
N ASN A 51 7.17 -7.57 -2.16
CA ASN A 51 7.74 -6.65 -3.12
C ASN A 51 6.80 -5.46 -3.32
N ILE A 52 7.29 -4.26 -3.00
CA ILE A 52 6.57 -3.00 -3.15
C ILE A 52 7.27 -2.24 -4.27
N TRP A 53 6.55 -2.03 -5.39
CA TRP A 53 7.11 -1.56 -6.66
C TRP A 53 7.90 -0.24 -6.58
N PHE A 54 7.58 0.62 -5.62
CA PHE A 54 8.24 1.93 -5.44
C PHE A 54 9.28 1.95 -4.32
N LEU A 55 9.38 0.90 -3.48
CA LEU A 55 10.14 0.97 -2.24
C LEU A 55 11.64 1.20 -2.48
N ASP A 56 12.22 0.45 -3.42
CA ASP A 56 13.63 0.62 -3.78
C ASP A 56 13.92 2.00 -4.36
N LYS A 57 13.01 2.54 -5.15
CA LYS A 57 13.13 3.90 -5.71
C LYS A 57 12.97 4.96 -4.62
N PHE A 58 12.10 4.73 -3.65
CA PHE A 58 11.87 5.61 -2.51
C PHE A 58 13.12 5.72 -1.61
N TYR A 59 13.83 4.61 -1.36
CA TYR A 59 15.07 4.65 -0.56
C TYR A 59 16.29 5.26 -1.27
N ARG A 60 16.20 5.48 -2.58
CA ARG A 60 17.26 6.14 -3.38
C ARG A 60 17.06 7.66 -3.46
N PHE A 61 15.96 8.17 -2.93
CA PHE A 61 15.69 9.60 -2.76
C PHE A 61 16.38 10.13 -1.50
#